data_AF-A0A2S2NIP5-F1
#
_entry.id   AF-A0A2S2NIP5-F1
#
_cell.length_a   1.000
_cell.length_b   1.000
_cell.length_c   1.000
_cell.angle_alpha   90.00
_cell.angle_beta   90.00
_cell.angle_gamma   90.00
#
_symmetry.space_group_name_H-M   'P 1'
#
loop_
_entity.id
_entity.type
_entity.pdbx_description
1 polymer ?
#
loop_
_entity_poly.entity_id
_entity_poly.type
_entity_poly.pdbx_seq_one_letter_code
_entity_poly.pdbx_strand_id
1 'polypeptide(L)'
;IHSTYFVVLLVEHHSLSLVVHSSCYLNVYIQFGKMVNVPKQRRTYCKKCKVHKVHKVTQYKKSKERQASQGRRRYDRKQSGFGGQTKPIFRKKAKTTKKIVL
;
A
#
# COMPACT_ATOMS: atom_id res chain seq x y z
N ILE A 1 38.60 -32.72 -26.20
CA ILE A 1 37.61 -33.47 -25.39
C ILE A 1 36.49 -32.48 -25.05
N HIS A 2 35.35 -32.66 -25.73
CA HIS A 2 34.02 -32.01 -25.66
C HIS A 2 33.91 -30.56 -25.13
N SER A 3 33.56 -29.56 -25.95
CA SER A 3 32.28 -29.31 -26.69
C SER A 3 31.32 -28.46 -25.85
N THR A 4 31.21 -27.14 -26.07
CA THR A 4 30.27 -26.44 -26.99
C THR A 4 28.77 -26.60 -26.67
N TYR A 5 28.04 -25.53 -27.01
CA TYR A 5 26.58 -25.37 -27.20
C TYR A 5 25.82 -24.72 -26.02
N PHE A 6 25.33 -23.47 -26.11
CA PHE A 6 24.25 -22.94 -26.97
C PHE A 6 22.92 -23.61 -26.55
N VAL A 7 21.90 -22.91 -26.05
CA VAL A 7 20.78 -22.38 -26.86
C VAL A 7 19.82 -21.58 -25.96
N VAL A 8 19.41 -20.42 -26.48
CA VAL A 8 18.25 -19.61 -26.12
C VAL A 8 16.96 -20.41 -26.33
N LEU A 9 16.09 -20.52 -25.32
CA LEU A 9 14.70 -20.97 -25.48
C LEU A 9 13.79 -19.82 -24.99
N LEU A 10 13.42 -18.89 -25.89
CA LEU A 10 12.20 -18.86 -26.70
C LEU A 10 10.91 -18.79 -25.86
N VAL A 11 10.43 -17.55 -25.79
CA VAL A 11 9.02 -17.15 -25.68
C VAL A 11 8.24 -17.78 -26.82
N GLU A 12 7.16 -18.50 -26.56
CA GLU A 12 5.95 -18.49 -27.40
C GLU A 12 4.72 -18.99 -26.63
N HIS A 13 3.66 -18.19 -26.74
CA HIS A 13 2.24 -18.54 -26.78
C HIS A 13 1.71 -19.73 -25.97
N HIS A 14 0.90 -19.42 -24.95
CA HIS A 14 -0.44 -20.00 -24.93
C HIS A 14 -1.47 -19.01 -24.39
N SER A 15 -2.25 -18.49 -25.34
CA SER A 15 -3.53 -17.83 -25.15
C SER A 15 -4.51 -18.82 -24.51
N LEU A 16 -5.02 -18.50 -23.32
CA LEU A 16 -6.29 -19.04 -22.84
C LEU A 16 -7.15 -17.86 -22.40
N SER A 17 -7.99 -17.43 -23.34
CA SER A 17 -9.19 -16.67 -23.07
C SER A 17 -10.08 -17.44 -22.10
N LEU A 18 -10.56 -16.79 -21.04
CA LEU A 18 -11.89 -17.07 -20.49
C LEU A 18 -12.42 -15.80 -19.80
N VAL A 19 -13.47 -15.30 -20.42
CA VAL A 19 -14.30 -14.15 -20.07
C VAL A 19 -15.20 -14.55 -18.88
N VAL A 20 -15.17 -13.71 -17.84
CA VAL A 20 -16.28 -13.31 -16.94
C VAL A 20 -17.19 -14.42 -16.36
N HIS A 21 -17.00 -14.67 -15.06
CA HIS A 21 -18.10 -14.94 -14.12
C HIS A 21 -17.70 -14.28 -12.78
N SER A 22 -18.26 -13.10 -12.47
CA SER A 22 -19.42 -12.98 -11.57
C SER A 22 -19.24 -13.74 -10.25
N SER A 23 -19.36 -12.99 -9.15
CA SER A 23 -19.37 -13.48 -7.75
C SER A 23 -18.00 -13.74 -7.14
N CYS A 24 -17.21 -12.69 -6.96
CA CYS A 24 -16.26 -12.69 -5.86
C CYS A 24 -16.40 -11.41 -5.05
N TYR A 25 -17.55 -11.31 -4.38
CA TYR A 25 -17.61 -10.66 -3.06
C TYR A 25 -16.75 -11.45 -2.08
N LEU A 26 -15.44 -11.55 -2.34
CA LEU A 26 -14.45 -11.75 -1.31
C LEU A 26 -14.55 -10.48 -0.47
N ASN A 27 -15.40 -10.52 0.54
CA ASN A 27 -15.25 -9.71 1.73
C ASN A 27 -13.81 -9.94 2.19
N VAL A 28 -12.94 -9.03 1.77
CA VAL A 28 -11.55 -8.90 2.17
C VAL A 28 -11.56 -8.63 3.67
N TYR A 29 -11.74 -9.70 4.46
CA TYR A 29 -11.48 -9.72 5.89
C TYR A 29 -9.97 -9.68 6.06
N ILE A 30 -9.39 -8.48 5.89
CA ILE A 30 -8.03 -8.19 6.33
C ILE A 30 -8.07 -8.15 7.86
N GLN A 31 -7.90 -9.32 8.47
CA GLN A 31 -7.60 -9.50 9.87
C GLN A 31 -6.09 -9.35 10.05
N PHE A 32 -5.59 -8.12 10.10
CA PHE A 32 -4.17 -7.86 10.41
C PHE A 32 -4.02 -7.51 11.90
N GLY A 33 -3.44 -8.44 12.67
CA GLY A 33 -2.78 -8.18 13.95
C GLY A 33 -3.67 -8.07 15.19
N LYS A 34 -4.02 -9.22 15.80
CA LYS A 34 -4.62 -9.27 17.15
C LYS A 34 -3.55 -8.98 18.22
N MET A 35 -3.58 -7.78 18.82
CA MET A 35 -3.09 -7.54 20.20
C MET A 35 -3.96 -6.54 20.99
N VAL A 36 -4.98 -5.92 20.38
CA VAL A 36 -5.94 -5.03 21.05
C VAL A 36 -7.30 -5.14 20.36
N ASN A 37 -8.36 -5.38 21.12
CA ASN A 37 -9.72 -5.52 20.60
C ASN A 37 -10.47 -4.17 20.67
N VAL A 38 -10.83 -3.61 19.51
CA VAL A 38 -11.58 -2.35 19.41
C VAL A 38 -12.94 -2.62 18.76
N PRO A 39 -14.06 -2.15 19.34
CA PRO A 39 -15.38 -2.39 18.77
C PRO A 39 -15.54 -1.69 17.41
N LYS A 40 -16.16 -2.38 16.44
CA LYS A 40 -16.41 -1.86 15.08
C LYS A 40 -17.41 -0.70 15.06
N GLN A 41 -18.21 -0.54 16.12
CA GLN A 41 -19.14 0.55 16.31
C GLN A 41 -18.94 1.17 17.69
N ARG A 42 -18.90 2.49 17.80
CA ARG A 42 -18.75 3.22 19.06
C ARG A 42 -19.70 4.41 19.11
N ARG A 43 -20.42 4.60 20.21
CA ARG A 43 -21.15 5.86 20.47
C ARG A 43 -20.16 6.93 20.92
N THR A 44 -20.01 7.98 20.13
CA THR A 44 -19.14 9.12 20.45
C THR A 44 -19.75 10.44 19.97
N TYR A 45 -19.25 11.55 20.48
CA TYR A 45 -19.71 12.88 20.12
C TYR A 45 -19.34 13.22 18.68
N CYS A 46 -20.34 13.55 17.87
CA CYS A 46 -20.13 14.04 16.52
C CYS A 46 -20.03 15.57 16.51
N LYS A 47 -18.86 16.11 16.17
CA LYS A 47 -18.64 17.58 16.09
C LYS A 47 -19.59 18.30 15.13
N LYS A 48 -19.99 17.63 14.03
CA LYS A 48 -20.91 18.19 13.04
C LYS A 48 -22.38 18.16 13.50
N CYS A 49 -22.80 17.07 14.15
CA CYS A 49 -24.19 16.89 14.59
C CYS A 49 -24.46 17.46 15.98
N LYS A 50 -23.43 17.80 16.76
CA LYS A 50 -23.51 18.26 18.15
C LYS A 50 -24.24 17.31 19.12
N VAL A 51 -24.30 16.02 18.78
CA VAL A 51 -24.92 14.96 19.57
C VAL A 51 -24.09 13.68 19.51
N HIS A 52 -24.28 12.79 20.48
CA HIS A 52 -23.63 11.47 20.50
C HIS A 52 -24.37 10.50 19.58
N LYS A 53 -23.67 9.96 18.58
CA LYS A 53 -24.21 8.98 17.62
C LYS A 53 -23.31 7.76 17.54
N VAL A 54 -23.85 6.66 17.00
CA VAL A 54 -23.05 5.46 16.69
C VAL A 54 -22.22 5.74 15.44
N HIS A 55 -20.90 5.54 15.54
CA HIS A 55 -19.95 5.68 14.44
C HIS A 55 -19.30 4.34 14.11
N LYS A 56 -19.13 4.05 12.82
CA LYS A 56 -18.32 2.94 12.35
C LYS A 56 -16.84 3.27 12.56
N VAL A 57 -16.15 2.43 13.32
CA VAL A 57 -14.74 2.58 13.64
C VAL A 57 -13.93 1.69 12.70
N THR A 58 -12.94 2.27 12.02
CA THR A 58 -12.06 1.56 11.09
C THR A 58 -10.64 2.07 11.23
N GLN A 59 -9.65 1.18 11.20
CA GLN A 59 -8.27 1.64 11.27
C GLN A 59 -7.90 2.49 10.05
N TYR A 60 -7.26 3.64 10.30
CA TYR A 60 -6.70 4.47 9.26
C TYR A 60 -5.58 3.74 8.51
N LYS A 61 -5.63 3.78 7.18
CA LYS A 61 -4.55 3.32 6.31
C LYS A 61 -3.98 4.52 5.56
N LYS A 62 -2.66 4.69 5.64
CA LYS A 62 -1.97 5.72 4.84
C LYS A 62 -2.11 5.39 3.35
N SER A 63 -2.62 6.34 2.57
CA SER A 63 -2.72 6.22 1.12
C SER A 63 -1.35 6.36 0.44
N LYS A 64 -1.26 5.94 -0.82
CA LYS A 64 -0.08 6.17 -1.67
C LYS A 64 0.11 7.67 -1.90
N GLU A 65 1.38 8.09 -1.94
CA GLU A 65 1.73 9.48 -2.26
C GLU A 65 1.34 9.84 -3.70
N ARG A 66 0.76 11.04 -3.89
CA ARG A 66 0.38 11.55 -5.21
C ARG A 66 1.60 12.12 -5.94
N GLN A 67 1.80 11.68 -7.19
CA GLN A 67 2.93 12.13 -8.03
C GLN A 67 2.89 13.63 -8.37
N ALA A 68 1.71 14.20 -8.57
CA ALA A 68 1.54 15.63 -8.87
C ALA A 68 1.79 16.56 -7.66
N SER A 69 2.05 16.01 -6.46
CA SER A 69 2.35 16.84 -5.29
C SER A 69 3.62 17.67 -5.51
N GLN A 70 3.65 18.91 -5.01
CA GLN A 70 4.78 19.81 -5.22
C GLN A 70 6.09 19.23 -4.65
N GLY A 71 6.03 18.55 -3.50
CA GLY A 71 7.16 17.88 -2.87
C GLY A 71 7.75 16.79 -3.77
N ARG A 72 6.89 15.94 -4.32
CA ARG A 72 7.30 14.85 -5.21
C ARG A 72 7.86 15.37 -6.53
N ARG A 73 7.19 16.32 -7.19
CA ARG A 73 7.69 16.97 -8.41
C ARG A 73 9.08 17.59 -8.22
N ARG A 74 9.30 18.26 -7.09
CA ARG A 74 10.61 18.83 -6.74
C ARG A 74 11.66 17.75 -6.52
N TYR A 75 11.29 16.64 -5.87
CA TYR A 75 12.18 15.50 -5.63
C TYR A 75 12.61 14.86 -6.95
N ASP A 76 11.66 14.55 -7.83
CA ASP A 76 11.93 13.90 -9.11
C ASP A 76 12.82 14.77 -10.02
N ARG A 77 12.56 16.08 -10.09
CA ARG A 77 13.42 17.03 -10.80
C ARG A 77 14.82 17.17 -10.19
N LYS A 78 14.94 17.05 -8.86
CA LYS A 78 16.26 17.07 -8.21
C LYS A 78 17.01 15.77 -8.50
N GLN A 79 16.29 14.66 -8.56
CA GLN A 79 16.83 13.31 -8.68
C GLN A 79 17.29 12.96 -10.12
N SER A 80 16.80 13.68 -11.13
CA SER A 80 17.22 13.51 -12.52
C SER A 80 18.65 14.00 -12.77
N GLY A 81 19.38 13.32 -13.66
CA GLY A 81 20.76 13.65 -14.03
C GLY A 81 21.79 12.80 -13.29
N PHE A 82 23.01 13.32 -13.16
CA PHE A 82 24.12 12.67 -12.44
C PHE A 82 24.19 13.17 -10.99
N GLY A 83 24.86 12.41 -10.11
CA GLY A 83 25.03 12.78 -8.69
C GLY A 83 24.30 11.89 -7.68
N GLY A 84 23.72 10.77 -8.12
CA GLY A 84 23.19 9.74 -7.22
C GLY A 84 22.00 10.21 -6.38
N GLN A 85 21.90 9.72 -5.14
CA GLN A 85 20.77 9.99 -4.25
C GLN A 85 20.79 11.41 -3.68
N THR A 86 19.76 12.22 -3.95
CA THR A 86 19.80 13.68 -3.69
C THR A 86 19.22 14.16 -2.36
N LYS A 87 18.57 13.27 -1.61
CA LYS A 87 18.01 13.52 -0.27
C LYS A 87 18.36 12.39 0.69
N PRO A 88 18.58 12.69 1.98
CA PRO A 88 19.03 11.69 2.94
C PRO A 88 17.95 10.63 3.18
N ILE A 89 18.36 9.36 3.15
CA ILE A 89 17.53 8.24 3.60
C ILE A 89 17.75 8.06 5.10
N PHE A 90 16.68 8.08 5.88
CA PHE A 90 16.78 7.89 7.31
C PHE A 90 16.96 6.39 7.65
N ARG A 91 18.22 5.98 7.92
CA ARG A 91 18.58 4.56 8.13
C ARG A 91 18.36 4.06 9.57
N LYS A 92 18.59 4.89 10.59
CA LYS A 92 18.59 4.48 12.01
C LYS A 92 17.21 4.66 12.66
N LYS A 93 16.23 3.82 12.30
CA LYS A 93 14.88 3.80 12.91
C LYS A 93 14.92 3.05 14.26
N ALA A 94 14.59 3.71 15.36
CA ALA A 94 14.53 3.09 16.68
C ALA A 94 13.14 2.54 17.06
N LYS A 95 12.06 3.15 16.55
CA LYS A 95 10.69 2.77 16.93
C LYS A 95 10.22 1.56 16.12
N THR A 96 9.73 0.55 16.84
CA THR A 96 9.20 -0.71 16.28
C THR A 96 7.69 -0.64 16.03
N THR A 97 6.95 0.16 16.81
CA THR A 97 5.49 0.29 16.69
C THR A 97 5.07 1.66 16.16
N LYS A 98 3.84 1.73 15.64
CA LYS A 98 3.18 2.96 15.19
C LYS A 98 1.93 3.17 16.03
N LYS A 99 1.57 4.43 16.28
CA LYS A 99 0.31 4.77 16.95
C LYS A 99 -0.87 4.38 16.05
N ILE A 100 -1.85 3.69 16.62
CA ILE A 100 -3.10 3.34 15.92
C ILE A 100 -3.97 4.59 15.85
N VAL A 101 -4.45 4.91 14.64
CA VAL A 101 -5.47 5.93 14.40
C VAL A 101 -6.73 5.22 13.94
N LEU A 102 -7.85 5.55 14.58
CA LEU A 102 -9.18 4.95 14.40
C LEU A 102 -10.13 5.84 13.59
#